data_AF-A0A355KPC3-F1
#
_entry.id   AF-A0A355KPC3-F1
#
_cell.length_a   1.000
_cell.length_b   1.000
_cell.length_c   1.000
_cell.angle_alpha   90.00
_cell.angle_beta   90.00
_cell.angle_gamma   90.00
#
_symmetry.space_group_name_H-M   'P 1'
#
loop_
_entity.id
_entity.type
_entity.pdbx_description
1 polymer ?
#
loop_
_entity_poly.entity_id
_entity_poly.type
_entity_poly.pdbx_seq_one_letter_code
_entity_poly.pdbx_strand_id
1 'polypeptide(L)'
;MEKLSLRRETTLKSLATLKESLELMKTEAAKNYHRSFRDSVIQRFKYTFDTLWKYCAVFLTQIKKTPFEKIGSPRTVFSLLHKEALITDIELTTFYQMLEYRNNTTHTYRESIAEAILHETQRYYDLMIAVTKRLEEDIPHA
;
A
#
# COMPACT_ATOMS: atom_id res chain seq x y z
N MET A 1 9.74 8.21 18.55
CA MET A 1 9.42 8.89 17.27
C MET A 1 10.30 8.39 16.11
N GLU A 2 11.58 8.08 16.34
CA GLU A 2 12.51 7.58 15.31
C GLU A 2 12.01 6.35 14.51
N LYS A 3 11.38 5.36 15.16
CA LYS A 3 10.82 4.20 14.45
C LYS A 3 9.68 4.57 13.49
N LEU A 4 8.85 5.54 13.85
CA LEU A 4 7.73 6.01 13.01
C LEU A 4 8.26 6.76 11.78
N SER A 5 9.24 7.66 11.99
CA SER A 5 9.87 8.40 10.88
C SER A 5 10.59 7.47 9.91
N LEU A 6 11.33 6.46 10.41
CA LEU A 6 12.00 5.48 9.55
C LEU A 6 11.00 4.66 8.72
N ARG A 7 9.88 4.23 9.33
CA ARG A 7 8.83 3.49 8.61
C ARG A 7 8.13 4.35 7.57
N ARG A 8 7.89 5.61 7.88
CA ARG A 8 7.38 6.60 6.94
C ARG A 8 8.32 6.75 5.75
N GLU A 9 9.60 7.02 5.99
CA GLU A 9 10.61 7.17 4.93
C GLU A 9 10.67 5.93 4.03
N THR A 10 10.67 4.74 4.63
CA THR A 10 10.63 3.46 3.90
C THR A 10 9.38 3.37 3.00
N THR A 11 8.22 3.77 3.52
CA THR A 11 6.95 3.77 2.78
C THR A 11 6.99 4.76 1.62
N LEU A 12 7.48 5.99 1.85
CA LEU A 12 7.63 7.01 0.82
C LEU A 12 8.57 6.56 -0.31
N LYS A 13 9.70 5.93 0.03
CA LYS A 13 10.63 5.35 -0.95
C LYS A 13 9.94 4.28 -1.80
N SER A 14 9.19 3.37 -1.18
CA SER A 14 8.44 2.34 -1.91
C SER A 14 7.29 2.89 -2.77
N LEU A 15 6.66 3.99 -2.35
CA LEU A 15 5.66 4.68 -3.16
C LEU A 15 6.29 5.36 -4.39
N ALA A 16 7.48 5.95 -4.22
CA ALA A 16 8.21 6.58 -5.33
C ALA A 16 8.56 5.55 -6.42
N THR A 17 9.09 4.39 -6.03
CA THR A 17 9.44 3.33 -6.99
C THR A 17 8.21 2.73 -7.69
N LEU A 18 7.07 2.60 -6.98
CA LEU A 18 5.81 2.19 -7.60
C LEU A 18 5.34 3.23 -8.62
N LYS A 19 5.40 4.53 -8.27
CA LYS A 19 5.09 5.64 -9.18
C LYS A 19 5.93 5.57 -10.45
N GLU A 20 7.24 5.44 -10.32
CA GLU A 20 8.16 5.31 -11.47
C GLU A 20 7.73 4.18 -12.42
N SER A 21 7.26 3.06 -11.87
CA SER A 21 6.84 1.91 -12.67
C SER A 21 5.53 2.14 -13.40
N LEU A 22 4.59 2.80 -12.74
CA LEU A 22 3.31 3.20 -13.33
C LEU A 22 3.53 4.22 -14.45
N GLU A 23 4.48 5.14 -14.30
CA GLU A 23 4.85 6.07 -15.38
C GLU A 23 5.56 5.35 -16.53
N LEU A 24 6.47 4.41 -16.24
CA LEU A 24 7.15 3.61 -17.26
C LEU A 24 6.15 2.80 -18.11
N MET A 25 5.09 2.25 -17.49
CA MET A 25 4.02 1.53 -18.19
C MET A 25 3.31 2.38 -19.27
N LYS A 26 3.36 3.71 -19.17
CA LYS A 26 2.71 4.61 -20.14
C LYS A 26 3.60 4.90 -21.36
N THR A 27 4.85 4.46 -21.35
CA THR A 27 5.83 4.73 -22.41
C THR A 27 5.74 3.71 -23.56
N GLU A 28 6.26 4.08 -24.74
CA GLU A 28 6.31 3.17 -25.89
C GLU A 28 7.16 1.92 -25.61
N ALA A 29 8.19 2.05 -24.78
CA ALA A 29 9.05 0.93 -24.37
C ALA A 29 8.26 -0.17 -23.64
N ALA A 30 7.20 0.20 -22.90
CA ALA A 30 6.36 -0.77 -22.21
C ALA A 30 5.60 -1.67 -23.18
N LYS A 31 5.23 -1.21 -24.38
CA LYS A 31 4.52 -2.05 -25.37
C LYS A 31 5.37 -3.24 -25.82
N ASN A 32 6.67 -3.03 -26.00
CA ASN A 32 7.60 -4.07 -26.45
C ASN A 32 7.95 -5.08 -25.34
N TYR A 33 7.78 -4.72 -24.07
CA TYR A 33 8.14 -5.55 -22.92
C TYR A 33 7.03 -5.59 -21.86
N HIS A 34 5.76 -5.59 -22.28
CA HIS A 34 4.59 -5.39 -21.41
C HIS A 34 4.60 -6.32 -20.20
N ARG A 35 4.83 -7.61 -20.42
CA ARG A 35 4.89 -8.62 -19.36
C ARG A 35 5.93 -8.27 -18.28
N SER A 36 7.13 -7.88 -18.68
CA SER A 36 8.22 -7.54 -17.75
C SER A 36 7.91 -6.28 -16.95
N PHE A 37 7.38 -5.24 -17.59
CA PHE A 37 7.00 -4.01 -16.90
C PHE A 37 5.80 -4.22 -15.97
N ARG A 38 4.78 -4.96 -16.41
CA ARG A 38 3.63 -5.36 -15.59
C ARG A 38 4.08 -6.11 -14.33
N ASP A 39 4.90 -7.15 -14.50
CA ASP A 39 5.38 -7.94 -13.38
C ASP A 39 6.22 -7.09 -12.41
N SER A 40 6.96 -6.10 -12.95
CA SER A 40 7.64 -5.07 -12.14
C SER A 40 6.67 -4.21 -11.33
N VAL A 41 5.60 -3.68 -11.95
CA VAL A 41 4.55 -2.92 -11.24
C VAL A 41 3.92 -3.74 -10.13
N ILE A 42 3.54 -4.99 -10.41
CA ILE A 42 2.92 -5.89 -9.43
C ILE A 42 3.86 -6.15 -8.26
N GLN A 43 5.13 -6.43 -8.52
CA GLN A 43 6.11 -6.68 -7.46
C GLN A 43 6.29 -5.43 -6.59
N ARG A 44 6.31 -4.25 -7.21
CA ARG A 44 6.45 -2.99 -6.49
C ARG A 44 5.21 -2.65 -5.68
N PHE A 45 4.02 -2.86 -6.23
CA PHE A 45 2.77 -2.82 -5.47
C PHE A 45 2.80 -3.72 -4.23
N LYS A 46 3.25 -4.98 -4.35
CA LYS A 46 3.29 -5.93 -3.23
C LYS A 46 4.16 -5.44 -2.07
N TYR A 47 5.37 -4.97 -2.35
CA TYR A 47 6.23 -4.48 -1.27
C TYR A 47 5.78 -3.12 -0.76
N THR A 48 5.19 -2.25 -1.59
CA THR A 48 4.68 -0.93 -1.17
C THR A 48 3.48 -1.07 -0.24
N PHE A 49 2.59 -2.02 -0.53
CA PHE A 49 1.54 -2.40 0.41
C PHE A 49 2.15 -2.91 1.73
N ASP A 50 3.21 -3.73 1.65
CA ASP A 50 3.87 -4.31 2.82
C ASP A 50 4.54 -3.28 3.73
N THR A 51 5.21 -2.28 3.16
CA THR A 51 5.80 -1.16 3.90
C THR A 51 4.72 -0.27 4.50
N LEU A 52 3.65 0.02 3.75
CA LEU A 52 2.54 0.86 4.21
C LEU A 52 1.84 0.28 5.44
N TRP A 53 1.39 -0.98 5.41
CA TRP A 53 0.66 -1.53 6.56
C TRP A 53 1.54 -1.60 7.82
N LYS A 54 2.86 -1.79 7.66
CA LYS A 54 3.83 -1.71 8.76
C LYS A 54 4.00 -0.29 9.30
N TYR A 55 3.96 0.72 8.43
CA TYR A 55 3.91 2.11 8.86
C TYR A 55 2.62 2.42 9.63
N CYS A 56 1.46 2.05 9.10
CA CYS A 56 0.17 2.20 9.77
C CYS A 56 0.12 1.50 11.14
N ALA A 57 0.71 0.31 11.26
CA ALA A 57 0.84 -0.40 12.53
C ALA A 57 1.64 0.40 13.57
N VAL A 58 2.78 0.98 13.17
CA VAL A 58 3.59 1.82 14.06
C VAL A 58 2.87 3.13 14.38
N PHE A 59 2.15 3.71 13.43
CA PHE A 59 1.31 4.89 13.65
C PHE A 59 0.23 4.63 14.71
N LEU A 60 -0.56 3.56 14.57
CA LEU A 60 -1.61 3.20 15.52
C LEU A 60 -1.06 3.02 16.95
N THR A 61 0.09 2.36 17.08
CA THR A 61 0.71 2.12 18.40
C THR A 61 1.31 3.38 19.01
N GLN A 62 2.02 4.20 18.23
CA GLN A 62 2.76 5.35 18.76
C GLN A 62 1.91 6.62 18.88
N ILE A 63 1.00 6.85 17.93
CA ILE A 63 0.16 8.06 17.85
C ILE A 63 -1.20 7.80 18.49
N LYS A 64 -1.96 6.82 18.00
CA LYS A 64 -3.30 6.49 18.53
C LYS A 64 -3.29 5.64 19.81
N LYS A 65 -2.10 5.31 20.34
CA LYS A 65 -1.90 4.51 21.57
C LYS A 65 -2.65 3.17 21.56
N THR A 66 -2.88 2.60 20.38
CA THR A 66 -3.49 1.28 20.25
C THR A 66 -2.57 0.23 20.87
N PRO A 67 -3.06 -0.65 21.77
CA PRO A 67 -2.26 -1.69 22.38
C PRO A 67 -1.63 -2.63 21.32
N PHE A 68 -0.38 -3.02 21.55
CA PHE A 68 0.40 -3.79 20.57
C PHE A 68 -0.25 -5.15 20.28
N GLU A 69 -0.89 -5.77 21.27
CA GLU A 69 -1.58 -7.05 21.14
C GLU A 69 -2.74 -7.01 20.12
N LYS A 70 -3.29 -5.81 19.83
CA LYS A 70 -4.33 -5.62 18.81
C LYS A 70 -3.77 -5.52 17.39
N ILE A 71 -2.45 -5.44 17.21
CA ILE A 71 -1.79 -5.28 15.91
C ILE A 71 -1.25 -6.63 15.46
N GLY A 72 -2.04 -7.38 14.68
CA GLY A 72 -1.67 -8.76 14.28
C GLY A 72 -1.52 -9.02 12.79
N SER A 73 -2.10 -8.18 11.93
CA SER A 73 -2.10 -8.42 10.47
C SER A 73 -2.46 -7.14 9.70
N PRO A 74 -2.20 -7.06 8.38
CA PRO A 74 -2.67 -5.96 7.55
C PRO A 74 -4.18 -5.76 7.67
N ARG A 75 -4.95 -6.85 7.66
CA ARG A 75 -6.43 -6.81 7.80
C ARG A 75 -6.85 -6.12 9.10
N THR A 76 -6.20 -6.49 10.21
CA THR A 76 -6.48 -5.88 11.52
C THR A 76 -6.06 -4.42 11.56
N VAL A 77 -4.89 -4.08 10.99
CA VAL A 77 -4.39 -2.70 10.92
C VAL A 77 -5.34 -1.78 10.17
N PHE A 78 -5.79 -2.15 8.97
CA PHE A 78 -6.74 -1.32 8.21
C PHE A 78 -8.10 -1.24 8.91
N SER A 79 -8.57 -2.32 9.56
CA SER A 79 -9.78 -2.26 10.39
C SER A 79 -9.66 -1.25 11.54
N LEU A 80 -8.49 -1.18 12.17
CA LEU A 80 -8.23 -0.22 13.25
C LEU A 80 -8.14 1.22 12.73
N LEU A 81 -7.47 1.46 11.58
CA LEU A 81 -7.49 2.78 10.94
C LEU A 81 -8.92 3.26 10.67
N HIS A 82 -9.80 2.36 10.22
CA HIS A 82 -11.21 2.66 10.00
C HIS A 82 -11.93 3.02 11.30
N LYS A 83 -11.70 2.26 12.38
CA LYS A 83 -12.29 2.55 13.71
C LYS A 83 -11.83 3.89 14.27
N GLU A 84 -10.60 4.31 13.96
CA GLU A 84 -10.05 5.63 14.30
C GLU A 84 -10.51 6.74 13.33
N ALA A 85 -11.44 6.45 12.40
CA ALA A 85 -11.94 7.38 11.37
C ALA A 85 -10.84 7.96 10.45
N LEU A 86 -9.70 7.29 10.33
CA LEU A 86 -8.59 7.71 9.47
C LEU A 86 -8.79 7.31 8.00
N ILE A 87 -9.63 6.31 7.76
CA ILE A 87 -10.05 5.85 6.43
C ILE A 87 -11.56 5.61 6.41
N THR A 88 -12.17 5.70 5.23
CA THR A 88 -13.61 5.46 5.02
C THR A 88 -13.92 3.97 4.77
N ASP A 89 -15.21 3.59 4.80
CA ASP A 89 -15.67 2.24 4.45
C ASP A 89 -15.24 1.81 3.03
N ILE A 90 -15.29 2.75 2.07
CA ILE A 90 -14.88 2.53 0.68
C ILE A 90 -13.38 2.23 0.61
N GLU A 91 -12.58 2.97 1.37
CA GLU A 91 -11.13 2.80 1.42
C GLU A 91 -10.74 1.50 2.13
N LEU A 92 -11.42 1.16 3.23
CA LEU A 92 -11.24 -0.12 3.93
C LEU A 92 -11.51 -1.30 2.99
N THR A 93 -12.61 -1.25 2.25
CA THR A 93 -12.95 -2.26 1.23
C THR A 93 -11.86 -2.36 0.17
N THR A 94 -11.32 -1.22 -0.28
CA THR A 94 -10.22 -1.19 -1.25
C THR A 94 -8.94 -1.82 -0.69
N PHE A 95 -8.57 -1.56 0.56
CA PHE A 95 -7.41 -2.23 1.19
C PHE A 95 -7.59 -3.73 1.37
N TYR A 96 -8.81 -4.19 1.63
CA TYR A 96 -9.12 -5.61 1.68
C TYR A 96 -8.97 -6.26 0.30
N GLN A 97 -9.40 -5.60 -0.77
CA GLN A 97 -9.13 -6.07 -2.14
C GLN A 97 -7.63 -6.17 -2.43
N MET A 98 -6.84 -5.15 -2.05
CA MET A 98 -5.38 -5.19 -2.19
C MET A 98 -4.76 -6.40 -1.45
N LEU A 99 -5.24 -6.71 -0.24
CA LEU A 99 -4.78 -7.83 0.56
C LEU A 99 -5.08 -9.18 -0.12
N GLU A 100 -6.28 -9.35 -0.67
CA GLU A 100 -6.64 -10.55 -1.43
C GLU A 100 -5.75 -10.70 -2.66
N TYR A 101 -5.51 -9.62 -3.41
CA TYR A 101 -4.60 -9.66 -4.56
C TYR A 101 -3.17 -10.03 -4.17
N ARG A 102 -2.63 -9.46 -3.09
CA ARG A 102 -1.31 -9.83 -2.56
C ARG A 102 -1.23 -11.34 -2.29
N ASN A 103 -2.23 -11.91 -1.64
CA ASN A 103 -2.27 -13.34 -1.30
C ASN A 103 -2.37 -14.23 -2.55
N ASN A 104 -3.14 -13.80 -3.56
CA ASN A 104 -3.40 -14.56 -4.78
C ASN A 104 -2.24 -14.54 -5.80
N THR A 105 -1.31 -13.58 -5.71
CA THR A 105 -0.14 -13.49 -6.62
C THR A 105 0.84 -14.67 -6.54
N THR A 106 0.71 -15.55 -5.54
CA THR A 106 1.67 -16.64 -5.27
C THR A 106 1.22 -18.01 -5.83
N HIS A 107 -0.08 -18.20 -6.08
CA HIS A 107 -0.64 -19.54 -6.33
C HIS A 107 -1.28 -19.73 -7.69
N THR A 108 -1.36 -18.70 -8.54
CA THR A 108 -1.91 -18.85 -9.88
C THR A 108 -1.27 -17.84 -10.84
N TYR A 109 -0.28 -18.24 -11.64
CA TYR A 109 0.22 -17.41 -12.75
C TYR A 109 -0.81 -17.44 -13.89
N ARG A 110 -1.95 -16.79 -13.69
CA ARG A 110 -2.92 -16.48 -14.75
C ARG A 110 -2.65 -15.06 -15.20
N GLU A 111 -2.21 -14.92 -16.44
CA GLU A 111 -1.96 -13.63 -17.10
C GLU A 111 -3.14 -12.66 -16.92
N SER A 112 -4.38 -13.15 -16.97
CA SER A 112 -5.58 -12.36 -16.72
C SER A 112 -5.66 -11.75 -15.31
N ILE A 113 -5.16 -12.44 -14.28
CA ILE A 113 -5.11 -11.91 -12.91
C ILE A 113 -4.05 -10.80 -12.83
N ALA A 114 -2.89 -11.00 -13.46
CA ALA A 114 -1.83 -10.00 -13.48
C ALA A 114 -2.27 -8.70 -14.17
N GLU A 115 -2.99 -8.80 -15.31
CA GLU A 115 -3.57 -7.64 -15.97
C GLU A 115 -4.64 -6.95 -15.11
N ALA A 116 -5.51 -7.71 -14.44
CA ALA A 116 -6.51 -7.14 -13.54
C ALA A 116 -5.86 -6.37 -12.36
N ILE A 117 -4.78 -6.92 -11.79
CA ILE A 117 -4.03 -6.24 -10.72
C ILE A 117 -3.38 -4.97 -11.27
N LEU A 118 -2.74 -5.03 -12.44
CA LEU A 118 -2.12 -3.86 -13.07
C LEU A 118 -3.15 -2.74 -13.29
N HIS A 119 -4.34 -3.07 -13.79
CA HIS A 119 -5.43 -2.12 -14.03
C HIS A 119 -5.83 -1.37 -12.75
N GLU A 120 -5.93 -2.08 -11.62
CA GLU A 120 -6.28 -1.46 -10.34
C GLU A 120 -5.11 -0.77 -9.63
N THR A 121 -3.86 -1.05 -10.04
CA THR A 121 -2.67 -0.59 -9.30
C THR A 121 -2.57 0.93 -9.23
N GLN A 122 -3.02 1.66 -10.27
CA GLN A 122 -3.03 3.13 -10.23
C GLN A 122 -3.94 3.65 -9.11
N ARG A 123 -5.17 3.14 -9.02
CA ARG A 123 -6.13 3.48 -7.95
C ARG A 123 -5.58 3.11 -6.57
N TYR A 124 -4.88 1.98 -6.47
CA TYR A 124 -4.26 1.55 -5.22
C TYR A 124 -3.12 2.47 -4.80
N TYR A 125 -2.26 2.86 -5.74
CA TYR A 125 -1.22 3.84 -5.51
C TYR A 125 -1.79 5.16 -4.98
N ASP A 126 -2.85 5.67 -5.61
CA ASP A 126 -3.47 6.94 -5.21
C ASP A 126 -4.02 6.87 -3.78
N LEU A 127 -4.69 5.77 -3.42
CA LEU A 127 -5.17 5.55 -2.06
C LEU A 127 -4.03 5.44 -1.03
N MET A 128 -2.97 4.69 -1.36
CA MET A 128 -1.82 4.54 -0.46
C MET A 128 -1.12 5.89 -0.19
N ILE A 129 -1.00 6.76 -1.20
CA ILE A 129 -0.52 8.13 -1.04
C ILE A 129 -1.46 8.95 -0.14
N ALA A 130 -2.77 8.91 -0.42
CA ALA A 130 -3.77 9.68 0.33
C ALA A 130 -3.80 9.30 1.82
N VAL A 131 -3.69 8.01 2.14
CA VAL A 131 -3.59 7.55 3.54
C VAL A 131 -2.28 8.00 4.16
N THR A 132 -1.15 7.85 3.46
CA THR A 132 0.16 8.26 4.00
C THR A 132 0.14 9.74 4.38
N LYS A 133 -0.41 10.61 3.53
CA LYS A 133 -0.55 12.05 3.82
C LYS A 133 -1.47 12.34 5.01
N ARG A 134 -2.65 11.73 5.07
CA ARG A 134 -3.57 11.89 6.20
C ARG A 134 -2.94 11.49 7.53
N LEU A 135 -2.18 10.39 7.55
CA LEU A 135 -1.49 9.96 8.76
C LEU A 135 -0.41 10.98 9.16
N GLU A 136 0.26 11.63 8.22
CA GLU A 136 1.24 12.68 8.54
C GLU A 136 0.60 13.92 9.16
N GLU A 137 -0.56 14.34 8.66
CA GLU A 137 -1.32 15.49 9.17
C GLU A 137 -1.84 15.26 10.60
N ASP A 138 -2.10 14.01 10.97
CA ASP A 138 -2.57 13.62 12.31
C ASP A 138 -1.42 13.44 13.32
N ILE A 139 -0.15 13.47 12.89
CA ILE A 139 1.00 13.47 13.81
C ILE A 139 1.07 14.83 14.52
N PRO A 140 0.97 14.90 15.85
CA PRO A 140 1.08 16.16 16.58
C PRO A 140 2.42 16.84 16.26
N HIS A 141 2.35 18.08 15.76
CA HIS A 141 3.53 18.94 15.70
C HIS A 141 3.80 19.44 17.13
N ALA A 142 4.96 19.06 17.67
CA ALA A 142 5.45 19.50 18.97
C ALA A 142 5.78 20.99 18.96
#